data_AF-A0AAR5P7I0-F1
#
_entry.id   AF-A0AAR5P7I0-F1
#
_cell.length_a   1.000
_cell.length_b   1.000
_cell.length_c   1.000
_cell.angle_alpha   90.00
_cell.angle_beta   90.00
_cell.angle_gamma   90.00
#
_symmetry.space_group_name_H-M   'P 1'
#
loop_
_entity.id
_entity.type
_entity.pdbx_description
1 polymer ?
#
loop_
_entity_poly.entity_id
_entity_poly.type
_entity_poly.pdbx_seq_one_letter_code
_entity_poly.pdbx_strand_id
1 'polypeptide(L)'
;KTRTKDKYRVVYTDHQRLQLEKEYSLNTRYINIKRKAEIALDLNLSERQVKIWFQNRRAKDRKLEKKQKEEQNRAMQSQPDREVPDGAGALREVSFNIALLNDNGIHPTTF
;
A
#
# COMPACT_ATOMS: atom_id res chain seq x y z
N LYS A 1 14.15 5.29 17.05
CA LYS A 1 13.74 4.54 18.27
C LYS A 1 12.45 3.78 17.99
N THR A 2 12.50 2.45 17.89
CA THR A 2 11.32 1.58 17.76
C THR A 2 10.55 1.56 19.08
N ARG A 3 9.29 1.98 19.06
CA ARG A 3 8.51 2.40 20.24
C ARG A 3 7.82 1.24 20.96
N THR A 4 8.46 0.06 21.04
CA THR A 4 7.85 -1.14 21.64
C THR A 4 8.82 -1.78 22.62
N LYS A 5 8.58 -1.56 23.92
CA LYS A 5 9.06 -2.44 24.99
C LYS A 5 8.59 -3.85 24.65
N ASP A 6 9.49 -4.82 24.70
CA ASP A 6 9.23 -6.20 24.30
C ASP A 6 8.12 -6.78 25.19
N LYS A 7 6.88 -6.72 24.68
CA LYS A 7 5.71 -7.31 25.30
C LYS A 7 5.35 -8.52 24.46
N TYR A 8 5.12 -9.65 25.12
CA TYR A 8 4.70 -10.90 24.49
C TYR A 8 3.55 -10.64 23.50
N ARG A 9 3.74 -11.09 22.26
CA ARG A 9 2.75 -10.92 21.19
C ARG A 9 1.77 -12.07 21.26
N VAL A 10 0.50 -11.74 21.50
CA VAL A 10 -0.58 -12.72 21.41
C VAL A 10 -0.98 -12.87 19.95
N VAL A 11 -1.09 -14.13 19.51
CA VAL A 11 -1.57 -14.50 18.18
C VAL A 11 -3.09 -14.59 18.23
N TYR A 12 -3.79 -13.88 17.34
CA TYR A 12 -5.26 -13.97 17.26
C TYR A 12 -5.71 -15.34 16.77
N THR A 13 -6.91 -15.77 17.14
CA THR A 13 -7.51 -17.00 16.64
C THR A 13 -7.97 -16.83 15.19
N ASP A 14 -8.22 -17.92 14.48
CA ASP A 14 -8.70 -17.87 13.09
C ASP A 14 -10.06 -17.19 12.99
N HIS A 15 -10.96 -17.46 13.95
CA HIS A 15 -12.24 -16.79 14.06
C HIS A 15 -12.09 -15.26 14.19
N GLN A 16 -11.18 -14.79 15.06
CA GLN A 16 -10.92 -13.36 15.25
C GLN A 16 -10.40 -12.71 13.96
N ARG A 17 -9.45 -13.36 13.26
CA ARG A 17 -8.92 -12.82 12.00
C ARG A 17 -9.99 -12.76 10.92
N LEU A 18 -10.80 -13.80 10.79
CA LEU A 18 -11.86 -13.88 9.79
C LEU A 18 -12.88 -12.75 9.96
N GLN A 19 -13.35 -12.51 11.18
CA GLN A 19 -14.32 -11.44 11.46
C GLN A 19 -13.71 -10.05 11.21
N LEU A 20 -12.45 -9.83 11.58
CA LEU A 20 -11.74 -8.58 11.30
C LEU A 20 -11.59 -8.31 9.80
N GLU A 21 -11.25 -9.33 9.00
CA GLU A 21 -11.15 -9.21 7.53
C GLU A 21 -12.52 -8.98 6.88
N LYS A 22 -13.56 -9.67 7.36
CA LYS A 22 -14.94 -9.48 6.90
C LYS A 22 -15.38 -8.03 7.10
N GLU A 23 -15.16 -7.48 8.28
CA GLU A 23 -15.53 -6.10 8.60
C GLU A 23 -14.75 -5.06 7.79
N TYR A 24 -13.45 -5.29 7.59
CA TYR A 24 -12.63 -4.43 6.76
C TYR A 24 -13.10 -4.38 5.30
N SER A 25 -13.64 -5.50 4.79
CA SER A 25 -14.13 -5.62 3.42
C SER A 25 -15.52 -4.99 3.23
N LEU A 26 -16.40 -5.10 4.24
CA LEU A 26 -17.80 -4.69 4.12
C LEU A 26 -18.05 -3.20 4.42
N ASN A 27 -17.41 -2.63 5.45
CA ASN A 27 -17.94 -1.43 6.12
C ASN A 27 -16.97 -0.24 6.15
N THR A 28 -16.11 -0.10 5.14
CA THR A 28 -15.06 0.91 4.98
C THR A 28 -13.68 0.57 5.59
N ARG A 29 -12.63 1.03 4.91
CA ARG A 29 -11.21 0.89 5.30
C ARG A 29 -10.86 1.56 6.65
N TYR A 30 -11.82 2.28 7.24
CA TYR A 30 -11.70 3.02 8.50
C TYR A 30 -12.88 2.70 9.42
N ILE A 31 -12.61 1.95 10.49
CA ILE A 31 -13.64 1.64 11.47
C ILE A 31 -14.04 2.88 12.29
N ASN A 32 -15.34 3.13 12.41
CA ASN A 32 -15.87 4.19 13.26
C ASN A 32 -15.85 3.77 14.75
N ILE A 33 -16.10 4.72 15.66
CA ILE A 33 -15.98 4.46 17.10
C ILE A 33 -17.00 3.43 17.61
N LYS A 34 -18.24 3.49 17.13
CA LYS A 34 -19.33 2.58 17.53
C LYS A 34 -19.03 1.15 17.12
N ARG A 35 -18.73 0.93 15.83
CA ARG A 35 -18.43 -0.40 15.29
C ARG A 35 -17.16 -1.00 15.90
N LYS A 36 -16.17 -0.16 16.23
CA LYS A 36 -14.96 -0.59 16.93
C LYS A 36 -15.27 -1.15 18.32
N ALA A 37 -16.19 -0.53 19.06
CA ALA A 37 -16.62 -1.04 20.35
C ALA A 37 -17.37 -2.38 20.20
N GLU A 38 -18.28 -2.49 19.24
CA GLU A 38 -19.03 -3.74 18.96
C GLU A 38 -18.08 -4.91 18.63
N ILE A 39 -17.16 -4.73 17.68
CA ILE A 39 -16.21 -5.77 17.28
C ILE A 39 -15.25 -6.15 18.42
N ALA A 40 -14.85 -5.18 19.24
CA ALA A 40 -13.99 -5.43 20.40
C ALA A 40 -14.68 -6.39 21.38
N LEU A 41 -15.96 -6.17 21.67
CA LEU A 41 -16.76 -7.04 22.53
C LEU A 41 -16.96 -8.42 21.89
N ASP A 42 -17.40 -8.48 20.63
CA ASP A 42 -17.71 -9.74 19.92
C ASP A 42 -16.49 -10.66 19.81
N LEU A 43 -15.29 -10.09 19.65
CA LEU A 43 -14.05 -10.85 19.48
C LEU A 43 -13.25 -11.02 20.77
N ASN A 44 -13.74 -10.49 21.88
CA ASN A 44 -13.05 -10.45 23.17
C ASN A 44 -11.64 -9.84 23.05
N LEU A 45 -11.54 -8.70 22.36
CA LEU A 45 -10.34 -7.91 22.15
C LEU A 45 -10.54 -6.50 22.72
N SER A 46 -9.46 -5.79 23.02
CA SER A 46 -9.57 -4.36 23.37
C SER A 46 -9.80 -3.50 22.12
N GLU A 47 -10.51 -2.37 22.26
CA GLU A 47 -10.66 -1.38 21.18
C GLU A 47 -9.30 -0.92 20.61
N ARG A 48 -8.26 -0.90 21.45
CA ARG A 48 -6.89 -0.58 21.02
C ARG A 48 -6.32 -1.65 20.09
N GLN A 49 -6.55 -2.93 20.38
CA GLN A 49 -6.12 -4.04 19.52
C GLN A 49 -6.84 -4.00 18.17
N VAL A 50 -8.15 -3.75 18.17
CA VAL A 50 -8.93 -3.56 16.94
C VAL A 50 -8.38 -2.38 16.14
N LYS A 51 -8.14 -1.23 16.78
CA LYS A 51 -7.54 -0.05 16.13
C LYS A 51 -6.18 -0.37 15.49
N ILE A 52 -5.28 -1.04 16.22
CA ILE A 52 -3.96 -1.42 15.71
C ILE A 52 -4.09 -2.40 14.53
N TRP A 53 -5.00 -3.37 14.63
CA TRP A 53 -5.22 -4.32 13.56
C TRP A 53 -5.67 -3.61 12.28
N PHE A 54 -6.64 -2.69 12.34
CA PHE A 54 -7.07 -1.91 11.18
C PHE A 54 -5.93 -1.05 10.59
N GLN A 55 -5.10 -0.44 11.44
CA GLN A 55 -3.91 0.30 10.98
C GLN A 55 -2.93 -0.60 10.23
N ASN A 56 -2.63 -1.78 10.78
CA ASN A 56 -1.75 -2.78 10.17
C ASN A 56 -2.35 -3.33 8.87
N ARG A 57 -3.67 -3.57 8.85
CA ARG A 57 -4.39 -4.06 7.68
C ARG A 57 -4.31 -3.08 6.52
N ARG A 58 -4.51 -1.78 6.79
CA ARG A 58 -4.31 -0.72 5.78
C ARG A 58 -2.88 -0.63 5.27
N ALA A 59 -1.90 -0.79 6.16
CA ALA A 59 -0.49 -0.78 5.77
C ALA A 59 -0.15 -1.98 4.87
N LYS A 60 -0.71 -3.17 5.16
CA LYS A 60 -0.57 -4.36 4.32
C LYS A 60 -1.15 -4.14 2.93
N ASP A 61 -2.35 -3.56 2.81
CA ASP A 61 -2.94 -3.27 1.50
C ASP A 61 -2.09 -2.30 0.68
N ARG A 62 -1.62 -1.18 1.27
CA ARG A 62 -0.75 -0.25 0.54
C ARG A 62 0.52 -0.92 0.03
N LYS A 63 1.08 -1.84 0.83
CA LYS A 63 2.26 -2.62 0.42
C LYS A 63 1.93 -3.55 -0.75
N LEU A 64 0.76 -4.17 -0.75
CA LEU A 64 0.30 -5.04 -1.83
C LEU A 64 0.04 -4.24 -3.12
N GLU A 65 -0.65 -3.11 -3.03
CA GLU A 65 -0.92 -2.20 -4.14
C GLU A 65 0.40 -1.73 -4.80
N LYS A 66 1.41 -1.35 -3.99
CA LYS A 66 2.73 -0.95 -4.50
C LYS A 66 3.43 -2.10 -5.23
N LYS A 67 3.43 -3.31 -4.66
CA LYS A 67 4.05 -4.49 -5.28
C LYS A 67 3.40 -4.82 -6.63
N GLN A 68 2.07 -4.76 -6.71
CA GLN A 68 1.35 -5.01 -7.97
C GLN A 68 1.73 -4.00 -9.05
N LYS A 69 1.85 -2.72 -8.70
CA LYS A 69 2.28 -1.67 -9.65
C LYS A 69 3.72 -1.86 -10.13
N GLU A 70 4.63 -2.24 -9.25
CA GLU A 70 6.02 -2.55 -9.62
C GLU A 70 6.11 -3.77 -10.56
N GLU A 71 5.29 -4.79 -10.32
CA GLU A 71 5.21 -5.97 -11.18
C GLU A 71 4.62 -5.67 -12.55
N GLN A 72 3.58 -4.84 -12.62
CA GLN A 72 3.02 -4.35 -13.88
C GLN A 72 4.05 -3.52 -14.68
N ASN A 73 4.79 -2.63 -14.01
CA ASN A 73 5.85 -1.86 -14.66
C ASN A 73 6.98 -2.76 -15.18
N ARG A 74 7.35 -3.79 -14.42
CA ARG A 74 8.36 -4.77 -14.87
C ARG A 74 7.88 -5.55 -16.09
N ALA A 75 6.62 -6.00 -16.08
CA ALA A 75 6.01 -6.72 -17.19
C ALA A 75 5.90 -5.86 -18.47
N MET A 76 5.63 -4.55 -18.33
CA MET A 76 5.61 -3.60 -19.46
C MET A 76 7.01 -3.25 -19.97
N GLN A 77 8.04 -3.28 -19.13
CA GLN A 77 9.45 -3.06 -19.52
C GLN A 77 10.10 -4.30 -20.15
N SER A 78 9.61 -5.50 -19.83
CA SER A 78 9.99 -6.74 -20.52
C SER A 78 9.18 -6.93 -21.81
N GLN A 79 9.23 -5.97 -22.73
CA GLN A 79 9.11 -6.34 -24.13
C GLN A 79 10.42 -7.02 -24.52
N PRO A 80 10.41 -8.24 -25.09
CA PRO A 80 11.61 -8.83 -25.63
C PRO A 80 12.14 -7.88 -26.70
N ASP A 81 13.46 -7.68 -26.70
CA ASP A 81 14.14 -7.03 -27.81
C ASP A 81 13.56 -7.60 -29.11
N ARG A 82 12.84 -6.77 -29.88
CA ARG A 82 12.65 -7.08 -31.29
C ARG A 82 14.06 -7.15 -31.84
N GLU A 83 14.49 -8.35 -32.22
CA GLU A 83 15.77 -8.61 -32.87
C GLU A 83 15.99 -7.52 -33.92
N VAL A 84 16.93 -6.62 -33.63
CA VAL A 84 17.36 -5.59 -34.56
C VAL A 84 18.29 -6.32 -35.53
N PRO A 85 17.99 -6.37 -36.84
CA PRO A 85 18.92 -6.94 -37.80
C PRO A 85 20.21 -6.10 -37.78
N ASP A 86 21.33 -6.80 -37.69
CA ASP A 86 22.67 -6.27 -37.56
C ASP A 86 22.97 -5.27 -38.70
N GLY A 87 23.07 -3.98 -38.36
CA GLY A 87 23.34 -2.94 -39.34
C GLY A 87 22.97 -1.53 -38.87
N ALA A 88 24.00 -0.74 -38.61
CA ALA A 88 23.99 0.69 -38.29
C ALA A 88 23.75 1.06 -36.82
N GLY A 89 24.86 1.40 -36.16
CA GLY A 89 24.86 2.10 -34.89
C GLY A 89 24.07 3.41 -34.99
N ALA A 90 23.07 3.54 -34.13
CA ALA A 90 22.43 4.79 -33.82
C ALA A 90 22.45 4.95 -32.30
N LEU A 91 23.04 6.04 -31.84
CA LEU A 91 23.10 6.46 -30.45
C LEU A 91 21.70 6.34 -29.83
N ARG A 92 21.57 5.48 -28.81
CA ARG A 92 20.41 5.52 -27.90
C ARG A 92 20.52 6.82 -27.09
N GLU A 93 20.03 7.91 -27.64
CA GLU A 93 19.58 9.04 -26.82
C GLU A 93 18.49 8.51 -25.91
N VAL A 94 18.80 8.38 -24.63
CA VAL A 94 17.81 8.14 -23.59
C VAL A 94 17.02 9.44 -23.46
N SER A 95 16.00 9.59 -24.31
CA SER A 95 14.96 10.60 -24.15
C SER A 95 14.14 10.25 -22.90
N PHE A 96 14.67 10.59 -21.74
CA PHE A 96 13.85 10.82 -20.55
C PHE A 96 13.06 12.10 -20.80
N ASN A 97 11.80 11.98 -21.25
CA ASN A 97 10.70 12.96 -21.09
C ASN A 97 9.41 12.27 -21.57
N ILE A 98 8.35 12.16 -20.77
CA ILE A 98 7.44 13.28 -20.49
C ILE A 98 6.90 13.23 -19.06
N ALA A 99 7.03 14.38 -18.40
CA ALA A 99 6.39 14.72 -17.16
C ALA A 99 4.85 14.63 -17.25
N LEU A 100 4.23 13.92 -16.30
CA LEU A 100 2.87 14.24 -15.86
C LEU A 100 2.96 15.29 -14.75
N LEU A 101 3.39 16.49 -15.12
CA LEU A 101 3.11 17.70 -14.35
C LEU A 101 2.45 18.68 -15.31
N ASN A 102 1.13 18.53 -15.45
CA ASN A 102 0.29 19.71 -15.64
C ASN A 102 0.17 20.38 -14.26
N ASP A 103 1.26 20.99 -13.80
CA ASP A 103 1.24 21.98 -12.72
C ASP A 103 1.40 23.32 -13.42
N ASN A 104 0.25 23.94 -13.70
CA ASN A 104 0.21 25.32 -14.18
C ASN A 104 0.68 26.20 -13.04
N GLY A 105 1.87 26.80 -13.16
CA GLY A 105 2.22 27.97 -12.35
C GLY A 105 3.65 28.05 -11.87
N ILE A 106 4.53 28.53 -12.77
CA ILE A 106 5.64 29.43 -12.40
C ILE A 106 5.08 30.58 -11.52
N HIS A 107 5.74 31.18 -10.52
CA HIS A 107 6.93 30.93 -9.69
C HIS A 107 7.00 32.12 -8.69
N PRO A 108 8.12 32.45 -8.02
CA PRO A 108 8.21 32.70 -6.58
C PRO A 108 8.08 34.18 -6.16
N THR A 109 7.93 34.41 -4.85
CA THR A 109 8.61 35.54 -4.20
C THR A 109 8.95 35.22 -2.75
N THR A 110 10.26 35.22 -2.49
CA THR A 110 10.84 35.43 -1.17
C THR A 110 10.93 36.94 -0.94
N PHE A 111 10.34 37.43 0.14
CA PHE A 111 11.05 38.23 1.15
C PHE A 111 10.34 38.04 2.50
#